data_AF-A0A7C5I6X5-F1
#
_entry.id   AF-A0A7C5I6X5-F1
#
_cell.length_a   1.000
_cell.length_b   1.000
_cell.length_c   1.000
_cell.angle_alpha   90.00
_cell.angle_beta   90.00
_cell.angle_gamma   90.00
#
_symmetry.space_group_name_H-M   'P 1'
#
loop_
_entity.id
_entity.type
_entity.pdbx_description
1 polymer ?
#
loop_
_entity_poly.entity_id
_entity_poly.type
_entity_poly.pdbx_seq_one_letter_code
_entity_poly.pdbx_strand_id
1 'polypeptide(L)'
;MQKCARCHGLGLRTGPKIGIGPCNCVLRAIFRACYARFRYCVQKEKHISRATLEFIPGRDSRVCWGRKDEEYIADFCLVSRRTLNELEHKVFTYHFLLGADWRLCTRRLGMDRGNFFHMVYRIEQKLGRAFRELKPYALYPLDEYFHGPRRPPEEIRAETKPALRQTQRRSALRPPLLKTA
;
A
#
# COMPACT_ATOMS: atom_id res chain seq x y z
N MET A 1 -16.53 -18.49 -0.38
CA MET A 1 -15.21 -18.36 0.27
C MET A 1 -15.08 -19.53 1.25
N GLN A 2 -14.36 -20.60 0.89
CA GLN A 2 -14.27 -21.82 1.70
C GLN A 2 -13.62 -21.51 3.06
N LYS A 3 -14.23 -22.00 4.15
CA LYS A 3 -13.70 -21.81 5.51
C LYS A 3 -12.31 -22.44 5.60
N CYS A 4 -11.29 -21.66 5.95
CA CYS A 4 -9.93 -22.19 6.06
C CYS A 4 -9.87 -23.19 7.22
N ALA A 5 -9.46 -24.44 6.93
CA ALA A 5 -9.38 -25.51 7.93
C ALA A 5 -8.46 -25.19 9.12
N ARG A 6 -7.55 -24.22 8.98
CA ARG A 6 -6.58 -23.87 10.03
C ARG A 6 -7.05 -22.77 10.99
N CYS A 7 -7.90 -21.86 10.54
CA CYS A 7 -8.43 -20.79 11.38
C CYS A 7 -9.94 -20.88 11.59
N HIS A 8 -10.62 -21.84 10.96
CA HIS A 8 -12.07 -22.08 11.02
C HIS A 8 -12.95 -20.85 10.73
N GLY A 9 -12.39 -19.82 10.08
CA GLY A 9 -13.07 -18.56 9.79
C GLY A 9 -12.71 -17.40 10.73
N LEU A 10 -11.98 -17.63 11.82
CA LEU A 10 -11.54 -16.58 12.75
C LEU A 10 -10.44 -15.67 12.18
N GLY A 11 -9.71 -16.15 11.16
CA GLY A 11 -8.65 -15.37 10.51
C GLY A 11 -7.35 -15.23 11.32
N LEU A 12 -7.31 -15.75 12.55
CA LEU A 12 -6.16 -15.72 13.44
C LEU A 12 -5.50 -17.10 13.54
N ARG A 13 -4.21 -17.11 13.80
CA ARG A 13 -3.45 -18.30 14.19
C ARG A 13 -2.98 -18.11 15.63
N THR A 14 -3.32 -19.09 16.45
CA THR A 14 -2.84 -19.21 17.82
C THR A 14 -1.68 -20.20 17.80
N GLY A 15 -0.47 -19.73 18.12
CA GLY A 15 0.73 -20.57 18.17
C GLY A 15 1.40 -20.45 19.54
N PRO A 16 1.90 -21.54 20.14
CA PRO A 16 2.53 -21.51 21.47
C PRO A 16 3.73 -20.56 21.59
N LYS A 17 4.43 -20.25 20.48
CA LYS A 17 5.65 -19.42 20.45
C LYS A 17 5.52 -18.06 19.73
N ILE A 18 4.45 -17.83 18.96
CA ILE A 18 4.36 -16.69 18.00
C ILE A 18 3.27 -15.67 18.40
N GLY A 19 2.51 -15.93 19.46
CA GLY A 19 1.37 -15.09 19.85
C GLY A 19 0.20 -15.19 18.85
N ILE A 20 -0.78 -14.30 19.00
CA ILE A 20 -1.95 -14.21 18.12
C ILE A 20 -1.54 -13.47 16.84
N GLY A 21 -1.39 -14.20 15.74
CA GLY A 21 -0.97 -13.63 14.44
C GLY A 21 -1.98 -13.85 13.32
N PRO A 22 -1.91 -13.10 12.21
CA PRO A 22 -2.82 -13.32 11.08
C PRO A 22 -2.60 -14.69 10.42
N CYS A 23 -3.70 -15.34 10.06
CA CYS A 23 -3.67 -16.59 9.31
C CYS A 23 -3.18 -16.36 7.87
N ASN A 24 -2.52 -17.36 7.29
CA ASN A 24 -2.07 -17.31 5.88
C ASN A 24 -3.25 -17.08 4.92
N CYS A 25 -4.45 -17.57 5.23
CA CYS A 25 -5.62 -17.32 4.39
C CYS A 25 -5.99 -15.83 4.35
N VAL A 26 -5.82 -15.11 5.46
CA VAL A 26 -6.08 -13.66 5.55
C VAL A 26 -5.02 -12.91 4.80
N LEU A 27 -3.74 -13.23 4.98
CA LEU A 27 -2.64 -12.59 4.24
C LEU A 27 -2.82 -12.75 2.72
N ARG A 28 -3.20 -13.95 2.27
CA ARG A 28 -3.50 -14.20 0.85
C ARG A 28 -4.73 -13.42 0.38
N ALA A 29 -5.75 -13.26 1.23
CA ALA A 29 -6.92 -12.46 0.92
C ALA A 29 -6.59 -10.96 0.81
N ILE A 30 -5.75 -10.44 1.72
CA ILE A 30 -5.22 -9.07 1.65
C ILE A 30 -4.50 -8.86 0.33
N PHE A 31 -3.56 -9.75 -0.03
CA PHE A 31 -2.87 -9.68 -1.32
C PHE A 31 -3.85 -9.65 -2.50
N ARG A 32 -4.87 -10.51 -2.50
CA ARG A 32 -5.86 -10.55 -3.59
C ARG A 32 -6.69 -9.27 -3.69
N ALA A 33 -7.06 -8.68 -2.56
CA ALA A 33 -7.74 -7.38 -2.55
C ALA A 33 -6.84 -6.29 -3.16
N CYS A 34 -5.58 -6.23 -2.73
CA CYS A 34 -4.61 -5.30 -3.27
C CYS A 34 -4.34 -5.53 -4.76
N TYR A 35 -4.25 -6.78 -5.20
CA TYR A 35 -4.04 -7.15 -6.60
C TYR A 35 -5.25 -6.84 -7.48
N ALA A 36 -6.47 -7.08 -6.98
CA ALA A 36 -7.70 -6.70 -7.69
C ALA A 36 -7.75 -5.18 -7.90
N ARG A 37 -7.37 -4.40 -6.87
CA ARG A 37 -7.26 -2.94 -7.00
C ARG A 37 -6.17 -2.53 -7.98
N PHE A 38 -5.01 -3.18 -7.93
CA PHE A 38 -3.93 -2.94 -8.89
C PHE A 38 -4.39 -3.17 -10.33
N ARG A 39 -5.08 -4.28 -10.59
CA ARG A 39 -5.63 -4.57 -11.92
C ARG A 39 -6.62 -3.51 -12.37
N TYR A 40 -7.49 -3.05 -11.48
CA TYR A 40 -8.41 -1.94 -11.76
C TYR A 40 -7.65 -0.67 -12.15
N CYS A 41 -6.64 -0.27 -11.39
CA CYS A 41 -5.84 0.92 -11.70
C CYS A 41 -5.07 0.80 -13.03
N VAL A 42 -4.51 -0.37 -13.34
CA VAL A 42 -3.77 -0.61 -14.61
C VAL A 42 -4.70 -0.63 -15.82
N GLN A 43 -5.89 -1.20 -15.69
CA GLN A 43 -6.87 -1.28 -16.78
C GLN A 43 -7.58 0.05 -17.03
N LYS A 44 -7.65 0.92 -16.02
CA LYS A 44 -8.21 2.26 -16.15
C LYS A 44 -7.34 3.10 -17.10
N GLU A 45 -7.97 3.73 -18.08
CA GLU A 45 -7.25 4.52 -19.06
C GLU A 45 -6.60 5.76 -18.42
N LYS A 46 -5.33 6.04 -18.79
CA LYS A 46 -4.49 7.08 -18.15
C LYS A 46 -5.00 8.52 -18.30
N HIS A 47 -5.91 8.76 -19.24
CA HIS A 47 -6.54 10.07 -19.40
C HIS A 47 -7.78 10.24 -18.51
N ILE A 48 -8.22 9.17 -17.82
CA ILE A 48 -9.39 9.14 -16.93
C ILE A 48 -8.98 9.20 -15.44
N SER A 49 -7.71 8.95 -15.13
CA SER A 49 -7.17 9.11 -13.77
C SER A 49 -7.32 10.56 -13.29
N ARG A 50 -8.03 10.74 -12.18
CA ARG A 50 -8.34 12.06 -11.62
C ARG A 50 -7.18 12.53 -10.74
N ALA A 51 -6.63 13.71 -11.02
CA ALA A 51 -5.74 14.38 -10.08
C ALA A 51 -6.56 14.82 -8.85
N THR A 52 -6.12 14.44 -7.66
CA THR A 52 -6.77 14.78 -6.40
C THR A 52 -5.86 15.67 -5.57
N LEU A 53 -6.43 16.70 -4.95
CA LEU A 53 -5.72 17.54 -3.99
C LEU A 53 -5.67 16.80 -2.65
N GLU A 54 -4.48 16.64 -2.11
CA GLU A 54 -4.23 15.91 -0.86
C GLU A 54 -3.51 16.77 0.14
N PHE A 55 -3.83 16.56 1.42
CA PHE A 55 -3.15 17.20 2.51
C PHE A 55 -1.95 16.36 2.91
N ILE A 56 -0.76 16.93 2.78
CA ILE A 56 0.46 16.34 3.31
C ILE A 56 0.45 16.56 4.82
N PRO A 57 0.48 15.49 5.63
CA PRO A 57 0.55 15.64 7.07
C PRO A 57 1.92 16.24 7.45
N GLY A 58 1.91 17.29 8.28
CA GLY A 58 3.12 18.01 8.68
C GLY A 58 2.81 19.40 9.23
N ARG A 59 3.85 20.12 9.68
CA ARG A 59 3.72 21.42 10.37
C ARG A 59 3.00 22.51 9.55
N ASP A 60 3.22 22.51 8.23
CA ASP A 60 2.72 23.57 7.34
C ASP A 60 1.45 23.19 6.58
N SER A 61 0.80 22.05 6.91
CA SER A 61 -0.44 21.55 6.27
C SER A 61 -0.47 21.81 4.75
N ARG A 62 0.61 21.42 4.06
CA ARG A 62 0.78 21.70 2.63
C ARG A 62 -0.16 20.80 1.84
N VAL A 63 -0.72 21.34 0.77
CA VAL A 63 -1.51 20.56 -0.17
C VAL A 63 -0.66 20.19 -1.38
N CYS A 64 -0.80 18.96 -1.87
CA CYS A 64 -0.20 18.53 -3.12
C CYS A 64 -1.26 17.95 -4.06
N TRP A 65 -1.00 18.06 -5.36
CA TRP A 65 -1.78 17.34 -6.36
C TRP A 65 -1.15 15.98 -6.57
N GLY A 66 -1.92 14.93 -6.28
CA GLY A 66 -1.51 13.53 -6.43
C GLY A 66 -2.34 12.81 -7.48
N ARG A 67 -1.82 11.66 -7.92
CA ARG A 67 -2.48 10.74 -8.85
C ARG A 67 -2.44 9.35 -8.23
N LYS A 68 -3.42 9.08 -7.35
CA LYS A 68 -3.41 7.89 -6.49
C LYS A 68 -3.42 6.56 -7.23
N ASP A 69 -4.08 6.50 -8.38
CA ASP A 69 -4.10 5.26 -9.16
C ASP A 69 -2.68 4.90 -9.64
N GLU A 70 -1.92 5.89 -10.13
CA GLU A 70 -0.53 5.73 -10.56
C GLU A 70 0.44 5.54 -9.40
N GLU A 71 0.28 6.29 -8.31
CA GLU A 71 1.05 6.12 -7.08
C GLU A 71 0.89 4.69 -6.53
N TYR A 72 -0.35 4.19 -6.48
CA TYR A 72 -0.63 2.83 -6.02
C TYR A 72 0.02 1.76 -6.89
N ILE A 73 0.01 1.94 -8.22
CA ILE A 73 0.70 1.03 -9.16
C ILE A 73 2.20 1.03 -8.89
N ALA A 74 2.80 2.21 -8.71
CA ALA A 74 4.22 2.35 -8.43
C ALA A 74 4.60 1.69 -7.10
N ASP A 75 3.86 1.99 -6.03
CA ASP A 75 4.09 1.43 -4.70
C ASP A 75 3.93 -0.09 -4.68
N PHE A 76 2.88 -0.61 -5.33
CA PHE A 76 2.63 -2.04 -5.42
C PHE A 76 3.81 -2.77 -6.09
N CYS A 77 4.31 -2.25 -7.21
CA CYS A 77 5.46 -2.81 -7.92
C CYS A 77 6.76 -2.67 -7.10
N LEU A 78 7.01 -1.50 -6.51
CA LEU A 78 8.23 -1.21 -5.76
C LEU A 78 8.35 -2.06 -4.51
N VAL A 79 7.27 -2.16 -3.72
CA VAL A 79 7.22 -3.00 -2.52
C VAL A 79 7.38 -4.47 -2.89
N SER A 80 6.71 -4.93 -3.96
CA SER A 80 6.82 -6.31 -4.40
C SER A 80 8.26 -6.67 -4.78
N ARG A 81 9.00 -5.74 -5.42
CA ARG A 81 10.41 -5.94 -5.75
C ARG A 81 11.34 -5.98 -4.54
N ARG A 82 11.06 -5.18 -3.51
CA ARG A 82 11.89 -5.12 -2.29
C ARG A 82 11.69 -6.32 -1.36
N THR A 83 10.50 -6.92 -1.38
CA THR A 83 10.10 -7.96 -0.42
C THR A 83 10.32 -9.38 -0.93
N LEU A 84 10.31 -9.58 -2.26
CA LEU A 84 10.48 -10.88 -2.87
C LEU A 84 11.94 -11.16 -3.25
N ASN A 85 12.33 -12.42 -3.15
CA ASN A 85 13.61 -12.88 -3.70
C ASN A 85 13.59 -12.85 -5.23
N GLU A 86 14.75 -12.94 -5.89
CA GLU A 86 14.83 -12.81 -7.35
C GLU A 86 13.94 -13.82 -8.11
N LEU A 87 13.95 -15.10 -7.71
CA LEU A 87 13.10 -16.13 -8.30
C LEU A 87 11.60 -15.87 -8.03
N GLU A 88 11.27 -15.46 -6.80
CA GLU A 88 9.89 -15.10 -6.43
C GLU A 88 9.39 -13.91 -7.25
N HIS A 89 10.25 -12.91 -7.45
CA HIS A 89 9.95 -11.72 -8.23
C HIS A 89 9.78 -12.04 -9.73
N LYS A 90 10.57 -12.98 -10.29
CA LYS A 90 10.39 -13.48 -11.66
C LYS A 90 9.03 -14.16 -11.83
N VAL A 91 8.68 -15.10 -10.94
CA VAL A 91 7.35 -15.75 -10.91
C VAL A 91 6.24 -14.71 -10.79
N PHE A 92 6.42 -13.74 -9.90
CA PHE A 92 5.46 -12.67 -9.68
C PHE A 92 5.24 -11.82 -10.93
N THR A 93 6.33 -11.42 -11.60
CA THR A 93 6.27 -10.61 -12.81
C THR A 93 5.56 -11.35 -13.95
N TYR A 94 5.91 -12.61 -14.22
CA TYR A 94 5.27 -13.37 -15.29
C TYR A 94 3.79 -13.64 -14.99
N HIS A 95 3.46 -14.09 -13.78
CA HIS A 95 2.10 -14.52 -13.49
C HIS A 95 1.15 -13.35 -13.17
N PHE A 96 1.56 -12.41 -12.32
CA PHE A 96 0.66 -11.36 -11.82
C PHE A 96 0.72 -10.07 -12.65
N LEU A 97 1.91 -9.62 -13.05
CA LEU A 97 2.06 -8.36 -13.79
C LEU A 97 1.78 -8.54 -15.28
N LEU A 98 2.34 -9.59 -15.90
CA LEU A 98 2.15 -9.89 -17.33
C LEU A 98 0.91 -10.77 -17.60
N GLY A 99 0.35 -11.42 -16.58
CA GLY A 99 -0.85 -12.25 -16.71
C GLY A 99 -0.62 -13.58 -17.42
N ALA A 100 0.61 -14.11 -17.43
CA ALA A 100 0.91 -15.39 -18.07
C ALA A 100 0.26 -16.57 -17.33
N ASP A 101 -0.20 -17.55 -18.12
CA ASP A 101 -0.70 -18.82 -17.61
C ASP A 101 0.39 -19.61 -16.87
N TRP A 102 -0.03 -20.38 -15.88
CA TRP A 102 0.88 -21.22 -15.09
C TRP A 102 1.70 -22.18 -15.96
N ARG A 103 1.13 -22.70 -17.06
CA ARG A 103 1.82 -23.59 -18.02
C ARG A 103 3.00 -22.91 -18.71
N LEU A 104 2.85 -21.62 -19.05
CA LEU A 104 3.89 -20.84 -19.69
C LEU A 104 4.99 -20.51 -18.67
N CYS A 105 4.60 -20.15 -17.44
CA CYS A 105 5.52 -19.91 -16.34
C CYS A 105 6.36 -21.16 -16.01
N THR A 106 5.74 -22.34 -15.89
CA THR A 106 6.45 -23.59 -15.61
C THR A 106 7.44 -23.96 -16.71
N ARG A 107 7.06 -23.75 -17.99
CA ARG A 107 7.95 -23.99 -19.13
C ARG A 107 9.12 -23.02 -19.16
N ARG A 108 8.88 -21.73 -18.89
CA ARG A 108 9.90 -20.69 -18.97
C ARG A 108 10.88 -20.70 -17.79
N LEU A 109 10.40 -21.06 -16.59
CA LEU A 109 11.21 -21.07 -15.36
C LEU A 109 11.73 -22.46 -15.00
N GLY A 110 11.36 -23.51 -15.74
CA GLY A 110 11.78 -24.88 -15.46
C GLY A 110 11.26 -25.41 -14.12
N MET A 111 9.99 -25.16 -13.79
CA MET A 111 9.40 -25.53 -12.51
C MET A 111 8.21 -26.48 -12.67
N ASP A 112 7.99 -27.36 -11.70
CA ASP A 112 6.79 -28.22 -11.67
C ASP A 112 5.52 -27.46 -11.31
N ARG A 113 4.36 -28.01 -11.70
CA ARG A 113 3.04 -27.48 -11.35
C ARG A 113 2.88 -27.27 -9.85
N GLY A 114 3.24 -28.28 -9.04
CA GLY A 114 3.11 -28.22 -7.58
C GLY A 114 3.98 -27.11 -6.99
N ASN A 115 5.25 -27.08 -7.38
CA ASN A 115 6.21 -26.06 -6.96
C ASN A 115 5.73 -24.65 -7.34
N PHE A 116 5.17 -24.46 -8.55
CA PHE A 116 4.61 -23.18 -8.97
C PHE A 116 3.49 -22.70 -8.05
N PHE A 117 2.48 -23.53 -7.76
CA PHE A 117 1.37 -23.12 -6.88
C PHE A 117 1.82 -22.87 -5.44
N HIS A 118 2.78 -23.66 -4.93
CA HIS A 118 3.40 -23.39 -3.63
C HIS A 118 4.14 -22.05 -3.62
N MET A 119 4.86 -21.71 -4.69
CA MET A 119 5.52 -20.42 -4.84
C MET A 119 4.52 -19.27 -4.87
N VAL A 120 3.44 -19.40 -5.65
CA VAL A 120 2.34 -18.43 -5.67
C VAL A 120 1.78 -18.21 -4.27
N TYR A 121 1.51 -19.28 -3.52
CA TYR A 121 0.97 -19.16 -2.16
C TYR A 121 1.94 -18.49 -1.19
N ARG A 122 3.25 -18.71 -1.34
CA ARG A 122 4.29 -18.03 -0.55
C ARG A 122 4.36 -16.54 -0.90
N ILE A 123 4.32 -16.19 -2.19
CA ILE A 123 4.32 -14.81 -2.67
C ILE A 123 3.10 -14.06 -2.12
N GLU A 124 1.89 -14.63 -2.27
CA GLU A 124 0.65 -14.04 -1.75
C GLU A 124 0.75 -13.79 -0.22
N GLN A 125 1.38 -14.71 0.54
CA GLN A 125 1.54 -14.58 1.99
C GLN A 125 2.56 -13.50 2.38
N LYS A 126 3.73 -13.48 1.73
CA LYS A 126 4.80 -12.51 1.99
C LYS A 126 4.34 -11.10 1.67
N LEU A 127 3.76 -10.91 0.48
CA LEU A 127 3.26 -9.60 0.05
C LEU A 127 2.07 -9.15 0.88
N GLY A 128 1.11 -10.03 1.16
CA GLY A 128 -0.03 -9.68 2.02
C GLY A 128 0.38 -9.25 3.42
N ARG A 129 1.47 -9.82 3.97
CA ARG A 129 2.07 -9.37 5.22
C ARG A 129 2.72 -8.00 5.05
N ALA A 130 3.59 -7.84 4.06
CA ALA A 130 4.29 -6.58 3.81
C ALA A 130 3.31 -5.42 3.58
N PHE A 131 2.29 -5.60 2.74
CA PHE A 131 1.31 -4.55 2.44
C PHE A 131 0.56 -4.03 3.67
N ARG A 132 0.36 -4.88 4.68
CA ARG A 132 -0.29 -4.50 5.95
C ARG A 132 0.69 -3.89 6.95
N GLU A 133 1.94 -4.37 6.99
CA GLU A 133 2.91 -4.03 8.03
C GLU A 133 3.82 -2.84 7.63
N LEU A 134 3.77 -2.40 6.37
CA LEU A 134 4.49 -1.22 5.90
C LEU A 134 4.15 0.02 6.72
N LYS A 135 5.20 0.75 7.09
CA LYS A 135 5.14 2.05 7.75
C LYS A 135 6.05 3.03 7.01
N PRO A 136 5.71 4.34 6.95
CA PRO A 136 4.56 4.99 7.60
C PRO A 136 3.22 4.84 6.86
N TYR A 137 3.25 4.43 5.58
CA TYR A 137 2.04 4.27 4.75
C TYR A 137 1.87 2.81 4.31
N ALA A 138 0.84 2.15 4.84
CA ALA A 138 0.49 0.79 4.45
C ALA A 138 -0.32 0.78 3.14
N LEU A 139 -0.14 -0.24 2.29
CA LEU A 139 -0.97 -0.44 1.10
C LEU A 139 -2.35 -1.03 1.44
N TYR A 140 -2.47 -1.67 2.60
CA TYR A 140 -3.72 -2.22 3.10
C TYR A 140 -3.96 -1.72 4.53
N PRO A 141 -5.17 -1.22 4.86
CA PRO A 141 -6.42 -1.24 4.07
C PRO A 141 -6.45 -0.28 2.87
N LEU A 142 -7.17 -0.67 1.80
CA LEU A 142 -7.26 0.14 0.58
C LEU A 142 -7.94 1.49 0.82
N ASP A 143 -9.00 1.53 1.62
CA ASP A 143 -9.71 2.78 1.92
C ASP A 143 -8.78 3.81 2.57
N GLU A 144 -7.88 3.36 3.44
CA GLU A 144 -6.91 4.21 4.12
C GLU A 144 -5.82 4.72 3.18
N TYR A 145 -5.38 3.89 2.22
CA TYR A 145 -4.41 4.32 1.21
C TYR A 145 -4.98 5.40 0.27
N PHE A 146 -6.20 5.20 -0.25
CA PHE A 146 -6.80 6.09 -1.25
C PHE A 146 -7.48 7.33 -0.68
N HIS A 147 -7.94 7.30 0.57
CA HIS A 147 -8.66 8.41 1.19
C HIS A 147 -7.93 9.03 2.38
N GLY A 148 -6.73 8.52 2.67
CA GLY A 148 -5.97 8.90 3.86
C GLY A 148 -6.52 8.24 5.13
N PRO A 149 -5.72 8.25 6.20
CA PRO A 149 -6.09 7.63 7.45
C PRO A 149 -7.16 8.48 8.15
N ARG A 150 -8.21 7.84 8.69
CA ARG A 150 -9.24 8.52 9.49
C ARG A 150 -8.67 9.21 10.73
N ARG A 151 -7.48 8.79 11.18
CA ARG A 151 -6.66 9.43 12.22
C ARG A 151 -5.19 9.40 11.79
N PRO A 152 -4.45 10.51 11.87
CA PRO A 152 -3.04 10.51 11.50
C PRO A 152 -2.25 9.52 12.38
N PRO A 153 -1.32 8.73 11.80
CA PRO A 153 -0.46 7.80 12.53
C PRO A 153 0.22 8.47 13.74
N GLU A 154 0.34 7.74 14.85
CA GLU A 154 0.94 8.25 16.09
C GLU A 154 2.38 8.75 15.91
N GLU A 155 3.13 8.15 14.99
CA GLU A 155 4.50 8.55 14.64
C GLU A 155 4.52 9.98 14.05
N ILE A 156 3.57 10.29 13.17
CA ILE A 156 3.40 11.64 12.61
C ILE A 156 2.91 12.62 13.70
N ARG A 157 2.06 12.15 14.63
CA ARG A 157 1.60 12.93 15.79
C ARG A 157 2.74 13.31 16.74
N ALA A 158 3.72 12.42 16.92
CA ALA A 158 4.87 12.66 17.78
C ALA A 158 5.77 13.78 17.21
N GLU A 159 5.96 13.81 15.89
CA GLU A 159 6.68 14.88 15.19
C GLU A 159 5.89 16.20 15.13
N THR A 160 4.56 16.14 15.17
CA THR A 160 3.68 17.31 15.15
C THR A 160 3.34 17.89 16.52
N LYS A 161 3.94 17.39 17.63
CA LYS A 161 3.84 18.09 18.92
C LYS A 161 4.31 19.53 18.71
N PRO A 162 3.41 20.53 18.79
CA PRO A 162 3.82 21.89 18.58
C PRO A 162 4.71 22.24 19.76
N ALA A 163 6.01 22.45 19.53
CA ALA A 163 6.70 23.46 20.30
C ALA A 163 5.83 24.70 20.15
N LEU A 164 5.17 25.12 21.23
CA LEU A 164 4.39 26.35 21.33
C LEU A 164 5.30 27.52 20.90
N ARG A 165 5.44 27.73 19.60
CA ARG A 165 5.89 29.01 19.08
C ARG A 165 4.70 29.91 19.35
N GLN A 166 4.79 30.68 20.43
CA GLN A 166 4.12 31.96 20.53
C GLN A 166 4.43 32.70 19.24
N THR A 167 3.56 32.57 18.25
CA THR A 167 3.55 33.43 17.08
C THR A 167 3.21 34.80 17.63
N GLN A 168 4.25 35.60 17.91
CA GLN A 168 4.12 37.04 17.92
C GLN A 168 3.37 37.38 16.63
N ARG A 169 2.11 37.82 16.78
CA ARG A 169 1.27 38.25 15.67
C ARG A 169 2.05 39.32 14.92
N ARG A 170 2.71 38.95 13.83
CA ARG A 170 3.31 39.94 12.94
C ARG A 170 2.16 40.77 12.41
N SER A 171 2.12 42.03 12.83
CA SER A 171 1.15 43.03 12.39
C SER A 171 1.11 43.04 10.87
N ALA A 172 -0.11 43.02 10.30
CA ALA A 172 -0.31 43.10 8.87
C ALA A 172 0.48 44.29 8.29
N LEU A 173 1.34 44.02 7.30
CA LEU A 173 2.05 45.06 6.56
C LEU A 173 0.99 45.86 5.79
N ARG A 174 0.70 47.08 6.26
CA ARG A 174 -0.14 48.03 5.50
C ARG A 174 0.76 48.72 4.47
N PRO A 175 0.43 48.68 3.17
CA PRO A 175 1.18 49.44 2.19
C PRO A 175 1.00 50.95 2.47
N PRO A 176 2.05 51.77 2.31
CA PRO A 176 1.93 53.21 2.52
C PRO A 176 1.04 53.81 1.43
N LEU A 177 -0.05 54.46 1.84
CA LEU A 177 -0.87 55.26 0.93
C LEU A 177 -0.13 56.56 0.63
N LEU A 178 0.16 56.80 -0.65
CA LEU A 178 0.69 58.07 -1.14
C LEU A 178 -0.35 59.16 -0.85
N LYS A 179 0.02 60.21 -0.10
CA LYS A 179 -0.82 61.39 0.06
C LYS A 179 -0.81 62.17 -1.25
N THR A 180 -1.90 62.15 -2.00
CA THR A 180 -2.15 63.11 -3.07
C THR A 180 -2.53 64.45 -2.43
N ALA A 181 -1.76 65.49 -2.78
CA ALA A 181 -1.98 66.89 -2.39
C ALA A 181 -3.11 67.52 -3.21
#